data_AF-A0ABD4Z749-F1
#
_entry.id   AF-A0ABD4Z749-F1
#
_cell.length_a   1.000
_cell.length_b   1.000
_cell.length_c   1.000
_cell.angle_alpha   90.00
_cell.angle_beta   90.00
_cell.angle_gamma   90.00
#
_symmetry.space_group_name_H-M   'P 1'
#
loop_
_entity.id
_entity.type
_entity.pdbx_description
1 polymer ?
#
loop_
_entity_poly.entity_id
_entity_poly.type
_entity_poly.pdbx_seq_one_letter_code
_entity_poly.pdbx_strand_id
1 'polypeptide(L)'
;MAFLREVLMKIRRKGANEMSIEETLAAYRLLLHVRKDLVESFYNIAERRLREVYDDFSMTMLKLDKTIQTLRRILENEAKISIDESKTFSIDENIQKLSLETSLAFRSLLQNAKLLKEFSQSMPHQYLRAILRGVDDAIDKVIKILGGF
;
A
#
# COMPACT_ATOMS: atom_id res chain seq x y z
N MET A 1 2.97 14.08 -9.88
CA MET A 1 1.54 13.78 -10.15
C MET A 1 1.27 13.16 -11.52
N ALA A 2 1.91 13.62 -12.61
CA ALA A 2 1.72 13.04 -13.95
C ALA A 2 2.07 11.53 -14.01
N PHE A 3 3.21 11.14 -13.43
CA PHE A 3 3.65 9.74 -13.34
C PHE A 3 2.62 8.85 -12.63
N LEU A 4 2.18 9.21 -11.41
CA LEU A 4 1.18 8.42 -10.67
C LEU A 4 -0.10 8.22 -11.47
N ARG A 5 -0.59 9.26 -12.16
CA ARG A 5 -1.80 9.15 -12.99
C ARG A 5 -1.60 8.16 -14.15
N GLU A 6 -0.44 8.19 -14.80
CA GLU A 6 -0.10 7.26 -15.87
C GLU A 6 -0.04 5.82 -15.36
N VAL A 7 0.65 5.58 -14.24
CA VAL A 7 0.78 4.23 -13.68
C VAL A 7 -0.57 3.70 -13.22
N LEU A 8 -1.42 4.51 -12.58
CA LEU A 8 -2.77 4.09 -12.19
C LEU A 8 -3.65 3.75 -13.40
N MET A 9 -3.50 4.46 -14.53
CA MET A 9 -4.19 4.09 -15.77
C MET A 9 -3.69 2.76 -16.33
N LYS A 10 -2.38 2.49 -16.25
CA LYS A 10 -1.81 1.20 -16.63
C LYS A 10 -2.26 0.06 -15.71
N ILE A 11 -2.24 0.25 -14.38
CA ILE A 11 -2.80 -0.72 -13.41
C ILE A 11 -4.25 -1.03 -13.76
N ARG A 12 -5.07 -0.01 -14.07
CA ARG A 12 -6.46 -0.23 -14.46
C ARG A 12 -6.60 -1.06 -15.75
N ARG A 13 -5.75 -0.81 -16.76
CA ARG A 13 -5.75 -1.57 -18.01
C ARG A 13 -5.21 -2.99 -17.85
N LYS A 14 -4.18 -3.16 -17.02
CA LYS A 14 -3.52 -4.44 -16.73
C LYS A 14 -4.38 -5.31 -15.83
N GLY A 15 -4.97 -4.74 -14.78
CA GLY A 15 -5.97 -5.41 -13.95
C GLY A 15 -7.11 -5.98 -14.79
N ALA A 16 -7.61 -5.18 -15.75
CA ALA A 16 -8.66 -5.59 -16.67
C ALA A 16 -8.30 -6.74 -17.63
N ASN A 17 -7.01 -6.98 -17.91
CA ASN A 17 -6.58 -7.83 -19.03
C ASN A 17 -5.56 -8.92 -18.67
N GLU A 18 -4.77 -8.77 -17.61
CA GLU A 18 -3.56 -9.58 -17.35
C GLU A 18 -3.42 -10.07 -15.90
N MET A 19 -3.85 -9.29 -14.90
CA MET A 19 -3.84 -9.77 -13.52
C MET A 19 -5.07 -10.62 -13.24
N SER A 20 -4.89 -11.72 -12.51
CA SER A 20 -6.05 -12.48 -12.05
C SER A 20 -6.84 -11.68 -10.99
N ILE A 21 -8.14 -11.95 -10.91
CA ILE A 21 -9.02 -11.38 -9.87
C ILE A 21 -8.49 -11.73 -8.47
N GLU A 22 -7.97 -12.95 -8.28
CA GLU A 22 -7.40 -13.39 -7.01
C GLU A 22 -6.15 -12.61 -6.62
N GLU A 23 -5.24 -12.38 -7.57
CA GLU A 23 -4.02 -11.59 -7.35
C GLU A 23 -4.36 -10.13 -7.05
N THR A 24 -5.33 -9.56 -7.78
CA THR A 24 -5.83 -8.19 -7.56
C THR A 24 -6.47 -8.05 -6.18
N LEU A 25 -7.28 -9.02 -5.76
CA LEU A 25 -7.91 -9.05 -4.44
C LEU A 25 -6.87 -9.19 -3.33
N ALA A 26 -5.85 -10.04 -3.52
CA ALA A 26 -4.76 -10.22 -2.57
C ALA A 26 -3.95 -8.92 -2.39
N ALA A 27 -3.56 -8.28 -3.50
CA ALA A 27 -2.86 -6.99 -3.49
C ALA A 27 -3.71 -5.91 -2.79
N TYR A 28 -4.99 -5.82 -3.11
CA TYR A 28 -5.93 -4.89 -2.46
C TYR A 28 -5.99 -5.09 -0.94
N ARG A 29 -6.16 -6.33 -0.48
CA ARG A 29 -6.22 -6.66 0.96
C ARG A 29 -4.92 -6.35 1.68
N LEU A 30 -3.77 -6.62 1.06
CA LEU A 30 -2.46 -6.31 1.62
C LEU A 30 -2.23 -4.79 1.73
N LEU A 31 -2.63 -4.01 0.72
CA LEU A 31 -2.54 -2.54 0.80
C LEU A 31 -3.48 -1.96 1.87
N LEU A 32 -4.67 -2.53 2.07
CA LEU A 32 -5.55 -2.15 3.17
C LEU A 32 -4.91 -2.43 4.54
N HIS A 33 -4.18 -3.55 4.67
CA HIS A 33 -3.45 -3.85 5.90
C HIS A 33 -2.32 -2.84 6.15
N VAL A 34 -1.50 -2.57 5.14
CA VAL A 34 -0.46 -1.52 5.19
C VAL A 34 -1.07 -0.17 5.59
N ARG A 35 -2.22 0.18 5.03
CA ARG A 35 -2.94 1.42 5.37
C ARG A 35 -3.28 1.49 6.86
N LYS A 36 -3.71 0.39 7.50
CA LYS A 36 -3.99 0.37 8.94
C LYS A 36 -2.74 0.71 9.75
N ASP A 37 -1.61 0.08 9.44
CA ASP A 37 -0.35 0.35 10.14
C ASP A 37 0.11 1.81 9.96
N LEU A 38 -0.06 2.38 8.77
CA LEU A 38 0.26 3.79 8.53
C LEU A 38 -0.70 4.75 9.24
N VAL A 39 -1.99 4.44 9.31
CA VAL A 39 -2.94 5.26 10.09
C VAL A 39 -2.56 5.26 11.57
N GLU A 40 -2.24 4.09 12.15
CA GLU A 40 -1.75 4.00 13.53
C GLU A 40 -0.44 4.77 13.72
N SER A 41 0.50 4.65 12.78
CA SER A 41 1.75 5.43 12.80
C SER A 41 1.48 6.93 12.80
N PHE A 42 0.53 7.40 11.99
CA PHE A 42 0.16 8.80 11.92
C PHE A 42 -0.41 9.31 13.24
N TYR A 43 -1.28 8.54 13.90
CA TYR A 43 -1.80 8.91 15.22
C TYR A 43 -0.67 9.04 16.26
N ASN A 44 0.26 8.09 16.31
CA ASN A 44 1.42 8.17 17.20
C ASN A 44 2.28 9.41 16.92
N ILE A 45 2.55 9.72 15.66
CA ILE A 45 3.31 10.92 15.26
C ILE A 45 2.53 12.20 15.63
N ALA A 46 1.20 12.17 15.49
CA ALA A 46 0.34 13.30 15.79
C ALA A 46 0.26 13.61 17.29
N GLU A 47 0.16 12.59 18.13
CA GLU A 47 0.24 12.73 19.59
C GLU A 47 1.56 13.37 20.03
N ARG A 48 2.65 13.04 19.33
CA ARG A 48 3.98 13.59 19.56
C ARG A 48 4.21 14.96 18.93
N ARG A 49 3.22 15.51 18.19
CA ARG A 49 3.24 16.83 17.55
C ARG A 49 4.40 17.04 16.57
N LEU A 50 4.87 15.98 15.90
CA LEU A 50 5.98 16.04 14.94
C LEU A 50 5.51 16.50 13.54
N ARG A 51 5.18 17.79 13.44
CA ARG A 51 4.59 18.39 12.23
C ARG A 51 5.49 18.32 11.01
N GLU A 52 6.81 18.24 11.20
CA GLU A 52 7.80 18.19 10.11
C GLU A 52 7.69 16.93 9.24
N VAL A 53 6.96 15.92 9.71
CA VAL A 53 6.75 14.65 9.00
C VAL A 53 5.41 14.63 8.26
N TYR A 54 4.49 15.55 8.55
CA TYR A 54 3.09 15.46 8.10
C TYR A 54 2.93 15.56 6.59
N ASP A 55 3.66 16.47 5.94
CA ASP A 55 3.55 16.67 4.49
C ASP A 55 4.03 15.43 3.73
N ASP A 56 5.20 14.91 4.11
CA ASP A 56 5.75 13.67 3.56
C ASP A 56 4.74 12.53 3.78
N PHE A 57 4.17 12.42 4.99
CA PHE A 57 3.25 11.35 5.35
C PHE A 57 1.96 11.41 4.54
N SER A 58 1.41 12.62 4.39
CA SER A 58 0.17 12.88 3.65
C SER A 58 0.33 12.52 2.18
N MET A 59 1.49 12.81 1.59
CA MET A 59 1.79 12.45 0.20
C MET A 59 1.90 10.93 0.01
N THR A 60 2.57 10.24 0.92
CA THR A 60 2.67 8.77 0.92
C THR A 60 1.29 8.12 1.08
N MET A 61 0.47 8.61 2.02
CA MET A 61 -0.91 8.14 2.22
C MET A 61 -1.79 8.37 0.98
N LEU A 62 -1.69 9.55 0.35
CA LEU A 62 -2.45 9.86 -0.86
C LEU A 62 -2.11 8.88 -2.01
N LYS A 63 -0.84 8.54 -2.15
CA LYS A 63 -0.36 7.57 -3.15
C LYS A 63 -0.92 6.18 -2.89
N LEU A 64 -0.87 5.72 -1.64
CA LEU A 64 -1.44 4.44 -1.22
C LEU A 64 -2.95 4.39 -1.45
N ASP A 65 -3.70 5.38 -0.97
CA ASP A 65 -5.16 5.44 -1.06
C ASP A 65 -5.65 5.45 -2.51
N LYS A 66 -4.97 6.17 -3.42
CA LYS A 66 -5.30 6.15 -4.85
C LYS A 66 -5.06 4.77 -5.48
N THR A 67 -4.04 4.05 -5.03
CA THR A 67 -3.75 2.70 -5.50
C THR A 67 -4.83 1.73 -5.03
N ILE A 68 -5.19 1.79 -3.75
CA ILE A 68 -6.29 1.00 -3.15
C ILE A 68 -7.61 1.27 -3.90
N GLN A 69 -7.95 2.53 -4.14
CA GLN A 69 -9.16 2.91 -4.88
C GLN A 69 -9.14 2.37 -6.32
N THR A 70 -7.98 2.34 -6.95
CA THR A 70 -7.84 1.81 -8.32
C THR A 70 -8.08 0.30 -8.35
N LEU A 71 -7.45 -0.45 -7.44
CA LEU A 71 -7.68 -1.90 -7.33
C LEU A 71 -9.14 -2.23 -6.97
N ARG A 72 -9.74 -1.46 -6.05
CA ARG A 72 -11.17 -1.62 -5.70
C ARG A 72 -12.07 -1.47 -6.92
N ARG A 73 -11.86 -0.45 -7.74
CA ARG A 73 -12.65 -0.22 -8.96
C ARG A 73 -12.47 -1.35 -9.98
N ILE A 74 -11.28 -1.95 -10.07
CA ILE A 74 -11.04 -3.10 -10.95
C ILE A 74 -11.89 -4.27 -10.46
N LEU A 75 -11.79 -4.60 -9.16
CA LEU A 75 -12.56 -5.68 -8.53
C LEU A 75 -14.08 -5.51 -8.66
N GLU A 76 -14.60 -4.30 -8.44
CA GLU A 76 -16.04 -4.00 -8.56
C GLU A 76 -16.56 -4.13 -10.00
N ASN A 77 -15.71 -3.86 -11.00
CA ASN A 77 -16.09 -3.95 -12.42
C ASN A 77 -16.03 -5.39 -12.95
N GLU A 78 -15.03 -6.17 -12.53
CA GLU A 78 -14.84 -7.53 -13.04
C GLU A 78 -15.71 -8.57 -12.33
N ALA A 79 -16.09 -8.30 -11.09
CA ALA A 79 -16.91 -9.23 -10.37
C ALA A 79 -17.84 -8.50 -9.41
N LYS A 80 -19.07 -9.00 -9.30
CA LYS A 80 -19.97 -8.73 -8.18
C LYS A 80 -19.43 -9.37 -6.88
N ILE A 81 -18.13 -9.25 -6.61
CA ILE A 81 -17.51 -9.72 -5.37
C ILE A 81 -18.03 -8.82 -4.27
N SER A 82 -18.90 -9.37 -3.41
CA SER A 82 -19.05 -8.82 -2.08
C SER A 82 -17.71 -9.04 -1.38
N ILE A 83 -16.97 -7.96 -1.14
CA ILE A 83 -15.76 -7.99 -0.34
C ILE A 83 -16.21 -8.35 1.07
N ASP A 84 -16.14 -9.64 1.39
CA ASP A 84 -16.49 -10.13 2.71
C ASP A 84 -15.34 -9.80 3.67
N GLU A 85 -15.50 -8.67 4.36
CA GLU A 85 -14.56 -8.16 5.36
C GLU A 85 -14.51 -9.03 6.63
N SER A 86 -15.43 -9.99 6.79
CA SER A 86 -15.50 -10.87 7.96
C SER A 86 -14.51 -12.04 7.92
N LYS A 87 -13.94 -12.36 6.76
CA LYS A 87 -12.92 -13.42 6.64
C LYS A 87 -11.62 -13.02 7.34
N THR A 88 -11.09 -13.94 8.15
CA THR A 88 -9.79 -13.79 8.81
C THR A 88 -8.71 -13.41 7.80
N PHE A 89 -8.10 -12.24 7.97
CA PHE A 89 -7.03 -11.76 7.10
C PHE A 89 -5.71 -12.41 7.49
N SER A 90 -5.17 -13.25 6.60
CA SER A 90 -3.83 -13.82 6.72
C SER A 90 -2.88 -13.15 5.72
N ILE A 91 -1.80 -12.54 6.21
CA ILE A 91 -0.79 -11.91 5.34
C ILE A 91 -0.17 -12.96 4.42
N ASP A 92 0.27 -14.09 4.98
CA ASP A 92 0.98 -15.12 4.24
C ASP A 92 0.12 -15.74 3.12
N GLU A 93 -1.17 -16.00 3.39
CA GLU A 93 -2.09 -16.50 2.37
C GLU A 93 -2.29 -15.52 1.21
N ASN A 94 -2.34 -14.21 1.49
CA ASN A 94 -2.47 -13.21 0.43
C ASN A 94 -1.14 -13.06 -0.33
N ILE A 95 0.00 -13.15 0.34
CA ILE A 95 1.32 -13.11 -0.31
C ILE A 95 1.52 -14.29 -1.26
N GLN A 96 1.05 -15.49 -0.91
CA GLN A 96 1.16 -16.69 -1.75
C GLN A 96 0.35 -16.61 -3.05
N LYS A 97 -0.67 -15.75 -3.11
CA LYS A 97 -1.50 -15.53 -4.30
C LYS A 97 -0.88 -14.55 -5.29
N LEU A 98 0.22 -13.92 -4.92
CA LEU A 98 0.92 -12.95 -5.77
C LEU A 98 1.98 -13.67 -6.60
N SER A 99 2.21 -13.15 -7.81
CA SER A 99 3.42 -13.45 -8.57
C SER A 99 4.70 -13.18 -7.75
N LEU A 100 5.78 -13.91 -8.04
CA LEU A 100 7.02 -13.85 -7.25
C LEU A 100 7.52 -12.42 -7.04
N GLU A 101 7.61 -11.63 -8.11
CA GLU A 101 8.08 -10.25 -8.05
C GLU A 101 7.19 -9.35 -7.18
N THR A 102 5.87 -9.46 -7.38
CA THR A 102 4.87 -8.73 -6.61
C THR A 102 4.94 -9.11 -5.13
N SER A 103 5.08 -10.41 -4.83
CA SER A 103 5.22 -10.93 -3.47
C SER A 103 6.43 -10.34 -2.74
N LEU A 104 7.58 -10.22 -3.40
CA LEU A 104 8.80 -9.63 -2.84
C LEU A 104 8.64 -8.14 -2.54
N ALA A 105 7.99 -7.41 -3.46
CA ALA A 105 7.70 -6.00 -3.26
C ALA A 105 6.74 -5.76 -2.08
N PHE A 106 5.69 -6.57 -1.96
CA PHE A 106 4.76 -6.49 -0.83
C PHE A 106 5.41 -6.85 0.50
N ARG A 107 6.29 -7.86 0.56
CA ARG A 107 7.04 -8.19 1.78
C ARG A 107 7.87 -7.00 2.27
N SER A 108 8.58 -6.33 1.36
CA SER A 108 9.34 -5.12 1.69
C SER A 108 8.45 -3.99 2.18
N LEU A 109 7.31 -3.75 1.52
CA LEU A 109 6.35 -2.73 1.94
C LEU A 109 5.78 -3.01 3.34
N LEU A 110 5.35 -4.24 3.61
CA LEU A 110 4.83 -4.67 4.91
C LEU A 110 5.87 -4.49 6.01
N GLN A 111 7.12 -4.88 5.75
CA GLN A 111 8.21 -4.69 6.70
C GLN A 111 8.44 -3.21 7.00
N ASN A 112 8.51 -2.36 5.98
CA ASN A 112 8.75 -0.92 6.16
C ASN A 112 7.59 -0.24 6.91
N ALA A 113 6.35 -0.60 6.62
CA ALA A 113 5.18 -0.09 7.32
C ALA A 113 5.18 -0.50 8.80
N LYS A 114 5.52 -1.76 9.10
CA LYS A 114 5.65 -2.26 10.47
C LYS A 114 6.75 -1.52 11.24
N LEU A 115 7.91 -1.30 10.62
CA LEU A 115 9.00 -0.54 11.23
C LEU A 115 8.56 0.89 11.54
N LEU A 116 7.88 1.56 10.61
CA LEU A 116 7.37 2.92 10.84
C LEU A 116 6.41 2.95 12.04
N LYS A 117 5.50 1.98 12.10
CA LYS A 117 4.55 1.85 13.22
C LYS A 117 5.27 1.67 14.55
N GLU A 118 6.22 0.74 14.63
CA GLU A 118 6.99 0.46 15.84
C GLU A 118 7.78 1.69 16.30
N PHE A 119 8.43 2.40 15.38
CA PHE A 119 9.30 3.53 15.71
C PHE A 119 8.56 4.87 15.86
N SER A 120 7.32 4.97 15.36
CA SER A 120 6.49 6.18 15.43
C SER A 120 6.27 6.70 16.86
N GLN A 121 6.38 5.85 17.86
CA GLN A 121 6.16 6.19 19.27
C GLN A 121 7.37 6.87 19.94
N SER A 122 8.60 6.60 19.48
CA SER A 122 9.81 6.96 20.25
C SER A 122 10.90 7.64 19.42
N MET A 123 10.97 7.41 18.11
CA MET A 123 12.11 7.88 17.32
C MET A 123 12.05 9.38 16.99
N PRO A 124 13.20 10.09 16.92
CA PRO A 124 13.24 11.48 16.46
C PRO A 124 12.74 11.65 15.03
N HIS A 125 12.26 12.86 14.70
CA HIS A 125 11.64 13.16 13.39
C HIS A 125 12.54 12.82 12.19
N GLN A 126 13.87 13.02 12.28
CA GLN A 126 14.80 12.75 11.19
C GLN A 126 14.81 11.26 10.80
N TYR A 127 14.79 10.36 11.79
CA TYR A 127 14.72 8.93 11.57
C TYR A 127 13.35 8.52 11.02
N LEU A 128 12.27 9.11 11.54
CA LEU A 128 10.93 8.85 11.03
C LEU A 128 10.78 9.25 9.57
N ARG A 129 11.35 10.39 9.15
CA ARG A 129 11.37 10.81 7.74
C ARG A 129 12.14 9.82 6.87
N ALA A 130 13.26 9.28 7.35
CA ALA A 130 14.02 8.26 6.61
C ALA A 130 13.23 6.96 6.44
N ILE A 131 12.59 6.48 7.51
CA ILE A 131 11.74 5.28 7.46
C ILE A 131 10.53 5.51 6.54
N LEU A 132 9.89 6.67 6.65
CA LEU A 132 8.76 7.05 5.80
C LEU A 132 9.13 7.11 4.31
N ARG A 133 10.31 7.64 3.96
CA ARG A 133 10.82 7.56 2.58
C ARG A 133 10.97 6.11 2.12
N GLY A 134 11.46 5.22 2.98
CA GLY A 134 11.52 3.78 2.69
C GLY A 134 10.14 3.15 2.47
N VAL A 135 9.11 3.60 3.18
CA VAL A 135 7.72 3.22 2.91
C VAL A 135 7.27 3.76 1.55
N ASP A 136 7.53 5.03 1.26
CA ASP A 136 7.13 5.69 0.01
C ASP A 136 7.75 5.01 -1.23
N ASP A 137 9.05 4.69 -1.16
CA ASP A 137 9.79 3.97 -2.19
C ASP A 137 9.24 2.55 -2.40
N ALA A 138 8.88 1.86 -1.31
CA ALA A 138 8.28 0.53 -1.38
C ALA A 138 6.87 0.58 -2.00
N ILE A 139 6.08 1.61 -1.71
CA ILE A 139 4.79 1.85 -2.38
C ILE A 139 5.01 2.10 -3.87
N ASP A 140 5.97 2.94 -4.26
CA ASP A 140 6.29 3.19 -5.67
C ASP A 140 6.70 1.91 -6.40
N LYS A 141 7.49 1.06 -5.74
CA LYS A 141 7.88 -0.23 -6.31
C LYS A 141 6.68 -1.14 -6.55
N VAL A 142 5.79 -1.27 -5.56
CA VAL A 142 4.54 -2.06 -5.71
C VAL A 142 3.68 -1.50 -6.84
N ILE A 143 3.50 -0.18 -6.89
CA ILE A 143 2.71 0.49 -7.94
C ILE A 143 3.28 0.25 -9.33
N LYS A 144 4.60 0.30 -9.50
CA LYS A 144 5.28 0.02 -10.78
C LYS A 144 5.06 -1.41 -11.25
N ILE A 145 5.27 -2.39 -10.37
CA ILE A 145 5.10 -3.82 -10.68
C ILE A 145 3.64 -4.13 -11.06
N LEU A 146 2.69 -3.62 -10.26
CA LEU A 146 1.26 -3.72 -10.57
C LEU A 146 0.91 -3.03 -11.90
N GLY A 147 1.63 -1.97 -12.26
CA GLY A 147 1.47 -1.26 -13.53
C GLY A 147 2.19 -1.88 -14.73
N GLY A 148 3.03 -2.90 -14.52
CA GLY A 148 3.84 -3.54 -15.57
C GLY A 148 5.03 -2.70 -16.04
N PHE A 149 5.70 -2.00 -15.12
CA PHE A 149 6.95 -1.26 -15.36
C PHE A 149 8.17 -1.99 -14.81
#